data_AF-A0A833WL24-F1
#
_entry.id   AF-A0A833WL24-F1
#
_cell.length_a   1.000
_cell.length_b   1.000
_cell.length_c   1.000
_cell.angle_alpha   90.00
_cell.angle_beta   90.00
_cell.angle_gamma   90.00
#
_symmetry.space_group_name_H-M   'P 1'
#
loop_
_entity.id
_entity.type
_entity.pdbx_description
1 polymer ?
#
loop_
_entity_poly.entity_id
_entity_poly.type
_entity_poly.pdbx_seq_one_letter_code
_entity_poly.pdbx_strand_id
1 'polypeptide(L)' 'MRRANDIHKDIIRGSLAQFRGCETPTAGDAFQLAFFIIKEAVELCIQVQMHLLSAQWLKKLHNHIPSTP' A
#
# COMPACT_ATOMS: atom_id res chain seq x y z
N MET A 1 -4.60 3.07 14.45
CA MET A 1 -3.87 3.69 13.33
C MET A 1 -2.53 3.00 13.03
N ARG A 2 -1.52 3.01 13.91
CA ARG A 2 -0.18 2.41 13.63
C ARG A 2 -0.20 1.01 12.99
N ARG A 3 -0.91 0.05 13.60
CA ARG A 3 -1.02 -1.32 13.09
C ARG A 3 -1.74 -1.46 11.74
N ALA A 4 -2.64 -0.53 11.40
CA ALA A 4 -3.26 -0.48 10.08
C ALA A 4 -2.29 0.09 9.03
N ASN A 5 -1.48 1.09 9.41
CA ASN A 5 -0.40 1.59 8.57
C ASN A 5 0.66 0.50 8.35
N ASP A 6 0.96 -0.33 9.34
CA ASP A 6 1.90 -1.46 9.17
C ASP A 6 1.36 -2.46 8.15
N ILE A 7 0.09 -2.88 8.25
CA ILE A 7 -0.57 -3.75 7.25
C ILE A 7 -0.53 -3.14 5.85
N HIS A 8 -0.85 -1.85 5.73
CA HIS A 8 -0.79 -1.13 4.46
C HIS A 8 0.64 -1.11 3.88
N LYS A 9 1.64 -0.81 4.71
CA LYS A 9 3.06 -0.76 4.32
C LYS A 9 3.57 -2.13 3.89
N ASP A 10 3.18 -3.19 4.60
CA ASP A 10 3.56 -4.57 4.30
C ASP A 10 2.95 -5.06 2.99
N ILE A 11 1.68 -4.75 2.72
CA ILE A 11 1.01 -5.10 1.46
C ILE A 11 1.69 -4.43 0.27
N ILE A 12 2.02 -3.14 0.38
CA ILE A 12 2.68 -2.40 -0.71
C ILE A 12 4.08 -2.95 -0.96
N ARG A 13 4.90 -3.16 0.08
CA ARG A 13 6.26 -3.68 -0.07
C ARG A 13 6.29 -5.14 -0.52
N GLY A 14 5.36 -5.96 -0.03
CA GLY A 14 5.20 -7.35 -0.47
C GLY A 14 4.75 -7.47 -1.92
N SER A 15 3.86 -6.58 -2.37
CA SER A 15 3.45 -6.51 -3.77
C SER A 15 4.61 -5.99 -4.64
N LEU A 16 5.35 -4.98 -4.17
CA LEU A 16 6.50 -4.42 -4.87
C LEU A 16 7.59 -5.46 -5.10
N ALA A 17 7.84 -6.38 -4.16
CA ALA A 17 8.85 -7.43 -4.30
C ALA A 17 8.61 -8.38 -5.50
N GLN A 18 7.38 -8.45 -6.02
CA GLN A 18 7.05 -9.25 -7.21
C GLN A 18 7.39 -8.53 -8.52
N PHE A 19 7.60 -7.21 -8.46
CA PHE A 19 7.94 -6.38 -9.60
C PHE A 19 9.37 -5.83 -9.42
N ARG A 20 10.09 -5.51 -10.50
CA ARG A 20 11.42 -4.89 -10.40
C ARG A 20 11.34 -3.40 -10.04
N GLY A 21 10.34 -3.02 -9.22
CA GLY A 21 10.15 -1.64 -8.80
C GLY A 21 11.10 -1.27 -7.65
N CYS A 22 11.52 -0.02 -7.61
CA CYS A 22 12.34 0.51 -6.52
C CYS A 22 11.53 1.50 -5.68
N GLU A 23 11.60 1.37 -4.35
CA GLU A 23 11.06 2.37 -3.42
C GLU A 23 12.01 3.56 -3.40
N THR A 24 11.54 4.74 -3.82
CA THR A 24 12.32 5.97 -3.71
C THR A 24 12.14 6.57 -2.32
N PRO A 25 13.20 7.05 -1.67
CA PRO A 25 13.10 7.64 -0.33
C PRO A 25 12.18 8.87 -0.38
N THR A 26 11.05 8.77 0.30
CA THR A 26 10.06 9.84 0.41
C THR A 26 10.00 10.30 1.87
N ALA A 27 9.96 11.61 2.11
CA ALA A 27 9.74 12.16 3.45
C ALA A 27 8.24 12.15 3.77
N GLY A 28 7.78 11.19 4.57
CA GLY A 28 6.38 11.11 5.02
C GLY A 28 5.81 9.69 5.07
N ASP A 29 4.49 9.57 5.00
CA ASP A 29 3.76 8.29 4.96
C ASP A 29 3.32 7.86 3.55
N ALA A 30 3.62 8.67 2.53
CA ALA A 30 3.33 8.36 1.14
C ALA A 30 4.42 7.45 0.53
N PHE A 31 4.01 6.58 -0.39
CA PHE A 31 4.91 5.73 -1.17
C PHE A 31 5.16 6.35 -2.53
N GLN A 32 6.43 6.47 -2.90
CA GLN A 32 6.83 6.79 -4.27
C GLN A 32 7.65 5.62 -4.82
N LEU A 33 7.19 5.11 -5.96
CA LEU A 33 7.68 3.87 -6.57
C LEU A 33 8.10 4.16 -8.01
N ALA A 34 9.26 3.64 -8.42
CA ALA A 34 9.73 3.72 -9.79
C ALA A 34 9.64 2.34 -10.46
N PHE A 35 9.12 2.32 -11.68
CA PHE A 35 8.99 1.11 -12.51
C PHE A 35 9.66 1.32 -13.86
N PHE A 36 10.13 0.22 -14.46
CA PHE A 36 10.77 0.26 -15.79
C PHE A 36 9.76 0.34 -16.92
N ILE A 37 8.55 -0.20 -16.72
CA ILE A 37 7.47 -0.18 -17.71
C ILE A 37 6.12 0.19 -17.07
N ILE A 38 5.30 0.92 -17.84
CA ILE A 38 3.99 1.42 -17.39
C ILE A 38 3.06 0.27 -16.99
N LYS A 39 3.11 -0.85 -17.72
CA LYS A 39 2.29 -2.04 -17.45
C LYS A 39 2.49 -2.54 -16.01
N GLU A 40 3.73 -2.67 -15.55
CA GLU A 40 4.05 -3.13 -14.19
C GLU A 40 3.53 -2.18 -13.13
N ALA A 41 3.65 -0.86 -13.37
CA ALA A 41 3.13 0.14 -12.45
C ALA A 41 1.60 0.03 -12.27
N VAL A 42 0.87 -0.12 -13.38
CA VAL A 42 -0.60 -0.25 -13.34
C VAL A 42 -1.02 -1.57 -12.71
N GLU A 43 -0.34 -2.66 -13.06
CA GLU A 43 -0.63 -4.00 -12.53
C GLU A 43 -0.40 -4.06 -11.01
N LEU A 44 0.69 -3.47 -10.52
CA LEU A 44 0.94 -3.32 -9.09
C LEU A 44 -0.16 -2.51 -8.40
N CYS A 45 -0.55 -1.36 -8.96
CA CYS A 45 -1.61 -0.53 -8.37
C CYS A 45 -2.90 -1.33 -8.16
N ILE A 46 -3.33 -2.10 -9.17
CA ILE A 46 -4.54 -2.92 -9.07
C ILE A 46 -4.36 -4.02 -8.03
N GLN A 47 -3.24 -4.76 -8.06
CA GLN A 47 -2.97 -5.84 -7.10
C GLN A 47 -2.95 -5.33 -5.65
N VAL A 48 -2.30 -4.19 -5.40
CA VAL A 48 -2.27 -3.55 -4.07
C VAL A 48 -3.69 -3.24 -3.61
N GLN A 49 -4.55 -2.65 -4.46
CA GLN A 49 -5.93 -2.37 -4.08
C GLN A 49 -6.73 -3.64 -3.77
N MET A 50 -6.53 -4.72 -4.53
CA MET A 50 -7.17 -6.01 -4.26
C MET A 50 -6.69 -6.66 -2.95
N HIS A 51 -5.39 -6.56 -2.65
CA HIS A 51 -4.83 -7.03 -1.39
C HIS A 51 -5.31 -6.19 -0.20
N LEU A 52 -5.40 -4.87 -0.35
CA LEU A 52 -5.97 -3.99 0.68
C LEU A 52 -7.45 -4.29 0.94
N LEU A 53 -8.24 -4.53 -0.10
CA LEU A 53 -9.65 -4.87 0.03
C LEU A 53 -9.85 -6.20 0.78
N SER A 54 -8.99 -7.19 0.52
CA SER A 54 -9.04 -8.52 1.15
C SER A 54 -8.31 -8.62 2.49
N ALA A 55 -7.56 -7.58 2.89
CA ALA A 55 -6.81 -7.58 4.12
C ALA A 55 -7.72 -7.70 5.35
N GLN A 56 -7.26 -8.47 6.35
CA GLN A 56 -7.95 -8.59 7.63
C GLN A 56 -7.71 -7.35 8.48
N TRP A 57 -8.44 -6.27 8.18
CA TRP A 57 -8.41 -5.06 8.98
C TRP A 57 -8.89 -5.34 10.40
N LEU A 58 -8.20 -4.77 11.39
CA LEU A 58 -8.57 -4.90 12.79
C LEU A 58 -10.01 -4.42 12.98
N LYS A 59 -10.88 -5.25 13.57
CA LYS A 59 -12.30 -4.90 13.81
C LYS A 59 -12.47 -3.60 14.61
N LYS A 60 -11.47 -3.22 15.42
CA LYS A 60 -11.46 -1.95 16.16
C LYS A 60 -11.39 -0.72 15.23
N LEU A 61 -11.00 -0.87 13.96
CA LEU A 61 -11.03 0.20 12.94
C LEU A 61 -12.43 0.48 12.37
N HIS A 62 -13.39 -0.46 12.47
CA HIS A 62 -14.70 -0.33 11.81
C HIS A 62 -15.53 0.88 12.26
N ASN A 63 -15.27 1.40 13.47
CA ASN A 63 -16.02 2.53 14.04
C ASN A 63 -15.18 3.83 14.08
N HIS A 64 -13.98 3.84 13.49
CA HIS A 64 -13.20 5.06 13.40
C HIS A 64 -13.61 5.84 12.16
N ILE A 65 -14.24 6.99 12.37
CA ILE A 65 -14.49 7.98 11.31
C ILE A 65 -13.11 8.36 10.74
N PRO A 66 -12.91 8.30 9.41
CA PRO A 66 -11.67 8.75 8.80
C PRO A 66 -11.42 10.19 9.23
N SER A 67 -10.30 10.44 9.90
CA SER A 67 -9.88 11.79 10.26
C SER A 67 -9.27 12.45 9.03
N THR A 68 -10.11 12.73 8.04
CA THR A 68 -9.78 13.64 6.94
C THR A 68 -10.46 14.98 7.23
N PRO A 69 -9.73 16.11 7.25
CA PRO A 69 -10.34 17.43 7.23
C PRO A 69 -11.12 17.68 5.93
#